data_AF-A0A6P2CXF3-F1
#
_entry.id   AF-A0A6P2CXF3-F1
#
_cell.length_a   1.000
_cell.length_b   1.000
_cell.length_c   1.000
_cell.angle_alpha   90.00
_cell.angle_beta   90.00
_cell.angle_gamma   90.00
#
_symmetry.space_group_name_H-M   'P 1'
#
loop_
_entity.id
_entity.type
_entity.pdbx_description
1 polymer ?
#
loop_
_entity_poly.entity_id
_entity_poly.type
_entity_poly.pdbx_seq_one_letter_code
_entity_poly.pdbx_strand_id
1 'polypeptide(L)'
;MLTADDRSTPLTELATRLYGQIRATGLFLLANRPDQKAVPPECFHRIGFAREFLEVLSETIGLKFAPDEVPLLYHTHGWPAPDIAGYARPDGPVKPHHTVQSYMGSWALVWQGREDGSGSAGRITKAVLQVLHARGAGAAVRYLFDCARAGYLIDEDAVTHVLLLLGEAYQCSGTDADLVARVFPNGLPRSVSEWAEYDLSAADLSADEPARDVADLADVVIDYVDELHRTMTDVRSYGEWLTHQALGRPIFAAAFRALRNWFDPVPLSLRSYIDALEENLCDAGSTQLTIFRSSEGPAADFTATYAGPRAFTLLIRHAVTDEWRTRVRERAIVPCQILDAIAARSNAGLPAHWRRLPADLAAPFAFVVKRAPVWPVIYGREEPAPESGASPATQLIAIIRANETAPPDAQLARLRAFLESYPWNHFAHHELAIARDRAGNHTEALAAISDSIVLEPRNHLAWHSLAVVLANLGHETEARIAAVVCHALRSRADQSPAPA
;
A
#
# COMPACT_ATOMS: atom_id res chain seq x y z
N MET A 1 5.03 -7.52 7.99
CA MET A 1 6.02 -8.42 7.35
C MET A 1 5.56 -9.86 7.55
N LEU A 2 5.92 -10.81 6.69
CA LEU A 2 5.51 -12.22 6.81
C LEU A 2 6.72 -13.10 7.12
N THR A 3 6.53 -14.21 7.82
CA THR A 3 7.61 -15.12 8.26
C THR A 3 7.13 -16.58 8.29
N ALA A 4 8.06 -17.53 8.29
CA ALA A 4 7.83 -18.97 8.46
C ALA A 4 8.84 -19.52 9.48
N ASP A 5 8.38 -20.23 10.51
CA ASP A 5 9.24 -20.75 11.60
C ASP A 5 10.22 -19.70 12.18
N ASP A 6 9.75 -18.45 12.27
CA ASP A 6 10.50 -17.26 12.71
C ASP A 6 11.78 -16.98 11.89
N ARG A 7 11.83 -17.46 10.64
CA ARG A 7 12.91 -17.23 9.67
C ARG A 7 12.38 -16.65 8.36
N SER A 8 13.22 -15.82 7.74
CA SER A 8 13.01 -15.37 6.35
C SER A 8 13.55 -16.43 5.38
N THR A 9 12.73 -16.85 4.42
CA THR A 9 13.13 -17.66 3.27
C THR A 9 12.85 -16.90 1.97
N PRO A 10 13.44 -17.31 0.83
CA PRO A 10 13.17 -16.66 -0.45
C PRO A 10 11.68 -16.57 -0.81
N LEU A 11 10.88 -17.59 -0.47
CA LEU A 11 9.43 -17.58 -0.73
C LEU A 11 8.66 -16.71 0.27
N THR A 12 9.08 -16.61 1.53
CA THR A 12 8.44 -15.67 2.48
C THR A 12 8.74 -14.22 2.12
N GLU A 13 9.92 -13.94 1.58
CA GLU A 13 10.27 -12.61 1.04
C GLU A 13 9.41 -12.26 -0.16
N LEU A 14 9.31 -13.17 -1.14
CA LEU A 14 8.44 -13.00 -2.30
C LEU A 14 6.97 -12.81 -1.90
N ALA A 15 6.49 -13.58 -0.92
CA ALA A 15 5.16 -13.45 -0.35
C ALA A 15 4.95 -12.09 0.32
N THR A 16 5.94 -11.60 1.07
CA THR A 16 5.91 -10.27 1.70
C THR A 16 5.81 -9.17 0.65
N ARG A 17 6.55 -9.28 -0.45
CA ARG A 17 6.51 -8.33 -1.58
C ARG A 17 5.14 -8.30 -2.26
N LEU A 18 4.59 -9.48 -2.58
CA LEU A 18 3.25 -9.59 -3.19
C LEU A 18 2.13 -9.13 -2.24
N TYR A 19 2.22 -9.43 -0.94
CA TYR A 19 1.29 -8.91 0.07
C TYR A 19 1.40 -7.38 0.21
N GLY A 20 2.64 -6.85 0.16
CA GLY A 20 2.93 -5.43 0.13
C GLY A 20 2.30 -4.70 -1.05
N GLN A 21 2.21 -5.34 -2.22
CA GLN A 21 1.49 -4.81 -3.39
C GLN A 21 0.00 -4.60 -3.14
N ILE A 22 -0.65 -5.54 -2.44
CA ILE A 22 -2.07 -5.41 -2.07
C ILE A 22 -2.25 -4.18 -1.17
N ARG A 23 -1.43 -4.07 -0.12
CA ARG A 23 -1.43 -2.90 0.78
C ARG A 23 -1.20 -1.59 0.02
N ALA A 24 -0.17 -1.52 -0.82
CA ALA A 24 0.17 -0.32 -1.58
C ALA A 24 -0.95 0.09 -2.54
N THR A 25 -1.64 -0.88 -3.14
CA THR A 25 -2.79 -0.62 -4.02
C THR A 25 -3.90 0.10 -3.24
N GLY A 26 -4.21 -0.38 -2.04
CA GLY A 26 -5.17 0.29 -1.14
C GLY A 26 -4.77 1.71 -0.79
N LEU A 27 -3.52 1.94 -0.40
CA LEU A 27 -3.02 3.28 -0.06
C LEU A 27 -3.13 4.26 -1.25
N PHE A 28 -2.77 3.80 -2.44
CA PHE A 28 -2.84 4.62 -3.64
C PHE A 28 -4.27 4.90 -4.09
N LEU A 29 -5.19 3.94 -3.92
CA LEU A 29 -6.62 4.14 -4.15
C LEU A 29 -7.23 5.09 -3.12
N LEU A 30 -6.80 5.03 -1.85
CA LEU A 30 -7.23 5.95 -0.81
C LEU A 30 -6.81 7.39 -1.13
N ALA A 31 -5.56 7.56 -1.56
CA ALA A 31 -5.06 8.86 -1.98
C ALA A 31 -5.82 9.35 -3.22
N ASN A 32 -5.96 8.53 -4.25
CA ASN A 32 -6.60 8.92 -5.49
C ASN A 32 -8.02 8.35 -5.60
N ARG A 33 -9.03 9.16 -5.23
CA ARG A 33 -10.46 8.79 -5.35
C ARG A 33 -10.71 8.12 -6.71
N PRO A 34 -11.03 6.81 -6.73
CA PRO A 34 -11.23 6.11 -7.98
C PRO A 34 -12.43 6.73 -8.69
N ASP A 35 -12.32 6.89 -10.01
CA ASP A 35 -13.53 6.85 -10.82
C ASP A 35 -14.06 5.41 -10.68
N GLN A 36 -15.30 5.22 -10.22
CA GLN A 36 -15.89 3.90 -9.92
C GLN A 36 -15.79 2.90 -11.10
N LYS A 37 -15.49 3.39 -12.30
CA LYS A 37 -15.34 2.62 -13.55
C LYS A 37 -13.90 2.18 -13.87
N ALA A 38 -12.89 2.54 -13.05
CA ALA A 38 -11.49 2.56 -13.49
C ALA A 38 -10.57 1.48 -12.90
N VAL A 39 -11.03 0.55 -12.05
CA VAL A 39 -10.13 -0.50 -11.52
C VAL A 39 -9.99 -1.64 -12.53
N PRO A 40 -8.78 -1.88 -13.08
CA PRO A 40 -8.64 -2.84 -14.16
C PRO A 40 -8.82 -4.29 -13.67
N PRO A 41 -9.45 -5.19 -14.45
CA PRO A 41 -9.65 -6.60 -14.10
C PRO A 41 -8.36 -7.33 -13.66
N GLU A 42 -7.23 -6.93 -14.20
CA GLU A 42 -5.91 -7.48 -13.91
C GLU A 42 -5.47 -7.25 -12.46
N CYS A 43 -5.94 -6.17 -11.82
CA CYS A 43 -5.73 -5.94 -10.38
C CYS A 43 -6.29 -7.13 -9.58
N PHE A 44 -7.53 -7.53 -9.89
CA PHE A 44 -8.17 -8.67 -9.25
C PHE A 44 -7.47 -9.98 -9.51
N HIS A 45 -6.98 -10.20 -10.74
CA HIS A 45 -6.21 -11.39 -11.07
C HIS A 45 -4.90 -11.49 -10.26
N ARG A 46 -4.19 -10.38 -10.08
CA ARG A 46 -2.96 -10.33 -9.29
C ARG A 46 -3.23 -10.59 -7.81
N ILE A 47 -4.26 -9.96 -7.25
CA ILE A 47 -4.67 -10.17 -5.85
C ILE A 47 -5.13 -11.62 -5.62
N GLY A 48 -5.90 -12.16 -6.56
CA GLY A 48 -6.35 -13.56 -6.53
C GLY A 48 -5.18 -14.54 -6.51
N PHE A 49 -4.19 -14.34 -7.39
CA PHE A 49 -2.95 -15.13 -7.37
C PHE A 49 -2.21 -14.99 -6.04
N ALA A 50 -2.01 -13.76 -5.55
CA ALA A 50 -1.30 -13.52 -4.30
C ALA A 50 -2.00 -14.23 -3.12
N ARG A 51 -3.35 -14.22 -3.06
CA ARG A 51 -4.11 -14.98 -2.06
C ARG A 51 -3.80 -16.47 -2.10
N GLU A 52 -3.91 -17.09 -3.28
CA GLU A 52 -3.64 -18.53 -3.46
C GLU A 52 -2.20 -18.88 -3.11
N PHE A 53 -1.24 -18.04 -3.49
CA PHE A 53 0.16 -18.24 -3.16
C PHE A 53 0.40 -18.17 -1.65
N LEU A 54 -0.18 -17.18 -0.96
CA LEU A 54 -0.11 -17.06 0.49
C LEU A 54 -0.75 -18.26 1.21
N GLU A 55 -1.86 -18.78 0.68
CA GLU A 55 -2.52 -19.99 1.19
C GLU A 55 -1.61 -21.22 1.08
N VAL A 56 -1.03 -21.46 -0.11
CA VAL A 56 -0.07 -22.55 -0.32
C VAL A 56 1.09 -22.45 0.68
N LEU A 57 1.66 -21.26 0.89
CA LEU A 57 2.76 -21.09 1.83
C LEU A 57 2.33 -21.23 3.30
N SER A 58 1.11 -20.80 3.65
CA SER A 58 0.55 -21.04 4.99
C SER A 58 0.43 -22.53 5.28
N GLU A 59 0.00 -23.33 4.32
CA GLU A 59 -0.19 -24.78 4.49
C GLU A 59 1.10 -25.60 4.38
N THR A 60 2.06 -25.15 3.56
CA THR A 60 3.28 -25.94 3.27
C THR A 60 4.46 -25.61 4.18
N ILE A 61 4.64 -24.33 4.53
CA ILE A 61 5.78 -23.85 5.32
C ILE A 61 5.35 -23.02 6.53
N GLY A 62 4.07 -23.00 6.88
CA GLY A 62 3.59 -22.32 8.08
C GLY A 62 3.67 -20.79 8.01
N LEU A 63 3.52 -20.19 6.82
CA LEU A 63 3.55 -18.74 6.64
C LEU A 63 2.55 -18.04 7.58
N LYS A 64 3.09 -17.17 8.43
CA LYS A 64 2.38 -16.37 9.43
C LYS A 64 2.80 -14.90 9.38
N PHE A 65 2.13 -14.06 10.14
CA PHE A 65 2.58 -12.68 10.35
C PHE A 65 3.88 -12.67 11.17
N ALA A 66 4.74 -11.68 10.91
CA ALA A 66 5.84 -11.35 11.81
C ALA A 66 5.30 -10.94 13.21
N PRO A 67 6.11 -10.75 14.27
CA PRO A 67 5.64 -10.75 15.67
C PRO A 67 4.71 -9.59 16.06
N ASP A 68 4.35 -8.72 15.13
CA ASP A 68 3.41 -7.63 15.33
C ASP A 68 1.96 -8.07 15.09
N GLU A 69 1.05 -7.58 15.92
CA GLU A 69 -0.38 -7.68 15.62
C GLU A 69 -0.71 -6.91 14.33
N VAL A 70 -1.52 -7.51 13.45
CA VAL A 70 -1.89 -6.91 12.17
C VAL A 70 -3.36 -6.49 12.22
N PRO A 71 -3.72 -5.24 11.88
CA PRO A 71 -5.11 -4.82 11.86
C PRO A 71 -5.87 -5.63 10.82
N LEU A 72 -7.14 -5.88 11.09
CA LEU A 72 -7.98 -6.72 10.29
C LEU A 72 -9.41 -6.19 10.30
N LEU A 73 -9.80 -5.65 9.15
CA LEU A 73 -11.12 -5.03 9.00
C LEU A 73 -12.27 -6.05 9.03
N TYR A 74 -12.06 -7.28 8.53
CA TYR A 74 -13.08 -8.34 8.42
C TYR A 74 -12.44 -9.70 8.01
N HIS A 75 -12.81 -10.85 8.58
CA HIS A 75 -12.45 -12.19 8.03
C HIS A 75 -13.58 -13.24 8.11
N THR A 76 -13.44 -14.33 7.35
CA THR A 76 -14.36 -15.50 7.40
C THR A 76 -13.74 -16.78 7.97
N HIS A 77 -12.46 -16.79 8.32
CA HIS A 77 -11.78 -17.99 8.81
C HIS A 77 -12.42 -18.61 10.07
N GLY A 78 -12.53 -19.95 10.09
CA GLY A 78 -12.83 -20.73 11.31
C GLY A 78 -14.25 -20.56 11.85
N TRP A 79 -15.21 -20.28 10.98
CA TRP A 79 -16.57 -19.89 11.35
C TRP A 79 -17.30 -20.93 12.24
N PRO A 80 -17.97 -20.50 13.33
CA PRO A 80 -18.07 -19.13 13.86
C PRO A 80 -16.81 -18.69 14.65
N ALA A 81 -16.33 -17.47 14.42
CA ALA A 81 -15.16 -16.89 15.08
C ALA A 81 -15.55 -15.76 16.06
N PRO A 82 -14.94 -15.69 17.27
CA PRO A 82 -15.32 -14.70 18.29
C PRO A 82 -14.93 -13.26 17.93
N ASP A 83 -13.86 -13.04 17.14
CA ASP A 83 -13.33 -11.72 16.82
C ASP A 83 -13.32 -11.45 15.31
N ILE A 84 -14.48 -11.07 14.75
CA ILE A 84 -14.63 -10.88 13.29
C ILE A 84 -13.84 -9.67 12.74
N ALA A 85 -13.49 -8.71 13.59
CA ALA A 85 -12.62 -7.56 13.31
C ALA A 85 -11.67 -7.28 14.49
N GLY A 86 -10.62 -6.50 14.24
CA GLY A 86 -9.66 -6.09 15.26
C GLY A 86 -8.23 -6.42 14.84
N TYR A 87 -7.48 -7.12 15.69
CA TYR A 87 -6.08 -7.41 15.43
C TYR A 87 -5.84 -8.92 15.30
N ALA A 88 -5.31 -9.34 14.16
CA ALA A 88 -4.84 -10.69 13.95
C ALA A 88 -3.51 -10.91 14.68
N ARG A 89 -3.46 -11.93 15.54
CA ARG A 89 -2.24 -12.33 16.24
C ARG A 89 -1.37 -13.22 15.35
N PRO A 90 -0.03 -13.12 15.43
CA PRO A 90 0.90 -13.93 14.63
C PRO A 90 0.65 -15.44 14.73
N ASP A 91 0.46 -15.95 15.95
CA ASP A 91 0.18 -17.36 16.22
C ASP A 91 -1.33 -17.67 16.28
N GLY A 92 -2.16 -16.75 15.80
CA GLY A 92 -3.60 -16.88 15.76
C GLY A 92 -4.10 -17.81 14.63
N PRO A 93 -5.43 -18.07 14.61
CA PRO A 93 -6.06 -18.86 13.56
C PRO A 93 -6.12 -18.10 12.22
N VAL A 94 -6.13 -16.76 12.27
CA VAL A 94 -6.09 -15.93 11.07
C VAL A 94 -4.69 -15.95 10.46
N LYS A 95 -4.62 -16.18 9.15
CA LYS A 95 -3.39 -16.31 8.36
C LYS A 95 -3.35 -15.21 7.29
N PRO A 96 -2.20 -14.90 6.69
CA PRO A 96 -2.07 -13.80 5.72
C PRO A 96 -3.07 -13.85 4.56
N HIS A 97 -3.35 -15.04 4.01
CA HIS A 97 -4.31 -15.19 2.91
C HIS A 97 -5.76 -14.87 3.33
N HIS A 98 -6.13 -15.04 4.60
CA HIS A 98 -7.46 -14.69 5.11
C HIS A 98 -7.72 -13.19 5.08
N THR A 99 -6.68 -12.35 5.21
CA THR A 99 -6.85 -10.88 5.22
C THR A 99 -7.05 -10.32 3.82
N VAL A 100 -6.69 -11.06 2.77
CA VAL A 100 -6.94 -10.63 1.38
C VAL A 100 -8.42 -10.42 1.13
N GLN A 101 -9.30 -11.18 1.80
CA GLN A 101 -10.73 -10.96 1.75
C GLN A 101 -11.15 -9.63 2.37
N SER A 102 -10.46 -9.16 3.43
CA SER A 102 -10.74 -7.86 4.04
C SER A 102 -10.54 -6.73 3.03
N TYR A 103 -9.45 -6.77 2.25
CA TYR A 103 -9.17 -5.81 1.18
C TYR A 103 -10.26 -5.86 0.10
N MET A 104 -10.50 -7.04 -0.46
CA MET A 104 -11.43 -7.19 -1.58
C MET A 104 -12.86 -6.81 -1.19
N GLY A 105 -13.30 -7.22 0.00
CA GLY A 105 -14.63 -6.94 0.51
C GLY A 105 -14.85 -5.47 0.86
N SER A 106 -13.83 -4.76 1.36
CA SER A 106 -13.94 -3.32 1.63
C SER A 106 -13.91 -2.51 0.36
N TRP A 107 -13.02 -2.84 -0.58
CA TRP A 107 -12.88 -2.11 -1.83
C TRP A 107 -14.10 -2.26 -2.74
N ALA A 108 -14.69 -3.47 -2.79
CA ALA A 108 -15.91 -3.73 -3.54
C ALA A 108 -17.09 -2.84 -3.14
N LEU A 109 -17.22 -2.49 -1.84
CA LEU A 109 -18.30 -1.63 -1.36
C LEU A 109 -18.23 -0.21 -1.91
N VAL A 110 -17.01 0.30 -2.13
CA VAL A 110 -16.78 1.63 -2.71
C VAL A 110 -16.99 1.59 -4.24
N TRP A 111 -16.57 0.52 -4.90
CA TRP A 111 -16.71 0.38 -6.36
C TRP A 111 -18.14 0.09 -6.83
N GLN A 112 -18.95 -0.60 -6.02
CA GLN A 112 -20.35 -0.89 -6.34
C GLN A 112 -21.27 0.33 -6.18
N GLY A 113 -20.73 1.49 -5.78
CA GLY A 113 -21.39 2.78 -5.96
C GLY A 113 -22.69 2.95 -5.18
N ARG A 114 -22.69 2.66 -3.88
CA ARG A 114 -23.70 3.29 -3.01
C ARG A 114 -23.45 4.80 -3.01
N GLU A 115 -24.33 5.54 -3.68
CA GLU A 115 -24.22 6.99 -3.91
C GLU A 115 -24.14 7.82 -2.61
N ASP A 116 -24.47 7.23 -1.47
CA ASP A 116 -24.49 7.86 -0.14
C ASP A 116 -23.22 7.60 0.71
N GLY A 117 -22.27 6.78 0.24
CA GLY A 117 -21.08 6.40 1.01
C GLY A 117 -21.37 5.55 2.27
N SER A 118 -22.62 5.15 2.51
CA SER A 118 -23.05 4.48 3.76
C SER A 118 -22.49 3.07 3.92
N GLY A 119 -22.15 2.41 2.80
CA GLY A 119 -21.67 1.03 2.78
C GLY A 119 -20.25 0.85 3.37
N SER A 120 -19.30 1.72 3.00
CA SER A 120 -17.90 1.65 3.46
C SER A 120 -17.80 2.14 4.91
N ALA A 121 -18.33 3.33 5.20
CA ALA A 121 -18.32 3.93 6.52
C ALA A 121 -19.00 3.01 7.55
N GLY A 122 -20.17 2.44 7.22
CA GLY A 122 -20.87 1.55 8.14
C GLY A 122 -20.06 0.29 8.51
N ARG A 123 -19.33 -0.31 7.56
CA ARG A 123 -18.47 -1.47 7.86
C ARG A 123 -17.31 -1.11 8.76
N ILE A 124 -16.68 0.04 8.50
CA ILE A 124 -15.57 0.56 9.29
C ILE A 124 -16.04 0.89 10.71
N THR A 125 -17.17 1.58 10.86
CA THR A 125 -17.77 1.90 12.16
C THR A 125 -17.98 0.65 13.01
N LYS A 126 -18.57 -0.41 12.46
CA LYS A 126 -18.79 -1.65 13.24
C LYS A 126 -17.47 -2.27 13.71
N ALA A 127 -16.44 -2.29 12.87
CA ALA A 127 -15.13 -2.81 13.23
C ALA A 127 -14.45 -1.97 14.33
N VAL A 128 -14.53 -0.63 14.21
CA VAL A 128 -14.01 0.31 15.21
C VAL A 128 -14.72 0.12 16.55
N LEU A 129 -16.05 -0.03 16.56
CA LEU A 129 -16.82 -0.24 17.78
C LEU A 129 -16.53 -1.60 18.45
N GLN A 130 -16.21 -2.64 17.67
CA GLN A 130 -15.76 -3.91 18.23
C GLN A 130 -14.42 -3.76 18.96
N VAL A 131 -13.46 -3.00 18.39
CA VAL A 131 -12.20 -2.69 19.06
C VAL A 131 -12.43 -1.79 20.28
N LEU A 132 -13.35 -0.83 20.20
CA LEU A 132 -13.74 0.00 21.33
C LEU A 132 -14.27 -0.86 22.48
N HIS A 133 -15.14 -1.82 22.21
CA HIS A 133 -15.65 -2.73 23.24
C HIS A 133 -14.53 -3.56 23.89
N ALA A 134 -13.56 -4.03 23.10
CA ALA A 134 -12.53 -4.94 23.58
C ALA A 134 -11.31 -4.26 24.21
N ARG A 135 -10.93 -3.07 23.74
CA ARG A 135 -9.64 -2.40 24.05
C ARG A 135 -9.79 -0.91 24.37
N GLY A 136 -11.00 -0.36 24.33
CA GLY A 136 -11.32 1.02 24.68
C GLY A 136 -11.20 2.01 23.51
N ALA A 137 -11.71 3.23 23.73
CA ALA A 137 -11.87 4.24 22.68
C ALA A 137 -10.56 4.71 22.03
N GLY A 138 -9.49 4.90 22.82
CA GLY A 138 -8.17 5.26 22.27
C GLY A 138 -7.61 4.19 21.31
N ALA A 139 -7.76 2.91 21.67
CA ALA A 139 -7.38 1.81 20.79
C ALA A 139 -8.25 1.76 19.52
N ALA A 140 -9.52 2.16 19.61
CA ALA A 140 -10.43 2.22 18.47
C ALA A 140 -10.05 3.33 17.46
N VAL A 141 -9.64 4.52 17.94
CA VAL A 141 -9.09 5.59 17.10
C VAL A 141 -7.82 5.11 16.39
N ARG A 142 -6.89 4.52 17.14
CA ARG A 142 -5.63 4.00 16.58
C ARG A 142 -5.88 2.90 15.55
N TYR A 143 -6.81 2.01 15.83
CA TYR A 143 -7.22 0.94 14.93
C TYR A 143 -7.80 1.46 13.60
N LEU A 144 -8.61 2.51 13.61
CA LEU A 144 -9.10 3.15 12.39
C LEU A 144 -7.94 3.58 11.48
N PHE A 145 -6.93 4.23 12.06
CA PHE A 145 -5.76 4.66 11.32
C PHE A 145 -4.83 3.51 10.92
N ASP A 146 -4.70 2.47 11.74
CA ASP A 146 -3.98 1.25 11.39
C ASP A 146 -4.64 0.53 10.20
N CYS A 147 -5.98 0.51 10.13
CA CYS A 147 -6.71 -0.01 8.98
C CYS A 147 -6.43 0.79 7.70
N ALA A 148 -6.36 2.13 7.80
CA ALA A 148 -5.95 2.99 6.69
C ALA A 148 -4.49 2.70 6.28
N ARG A 149 -3.57 2.63 7.25
CA ARG A 149 -2.15 2.33 7.05
C ARG A 149 -1.92 0.94 6.45
N ALA A 150 -2.79 -0.03 6.73
CA ALA A 150 -2.78 -1.36 6.15
C ALA A 150 -3.34 -1.40 4.72
N GLY A 151 -4.00 -0.35 4.24
CA GLY A 151 -4.56 -0.25 2.89
C GLY A 151 -5.96 -0.85 2.73
N TYR A 152 -6.67 -1.15 3.81
CA TYR A 152 -8.04 -1.67 3.69
C TYR A 152 -9.05 -0.59 3.27
N LEU A 153 -8.77 0.67 3.61
CA LEU A 153 -9.67 1.79 3.41
C LEU A 153 -9.28 2.50 2.12
N ILE A 154 -10.24 2.73 1.21
CA ILE A 154 -10.02 3.44 -0.07
C ILE A 154 -10.93 4.65 -0.23
N ASP A 155 -11.57 5.07 0.85
CA ASP A 155 -12.51 6.19 0.91
C ASP A 155 -12.08 7.15 2.02
N GLU A 156 -11.49 8.29 1.62
CA GLU A 156 -11.01 9.35 2.53
C GLU A 156 -12.15 9.94 3.37
N ASP A 157 -13.35 10.07 2.80
CA ASP A 157 -14.50 10.65 3.50
C ASP A 157 -15.00 9.70 4.57
N ALA A 158 -15.00 8.38 4.31
CA ALA A 158 -15.37 7.39 5.31
C ALA A 158 -14.43 7.40 6.52
N VAL A 159 -13.10 7.52 6.33
CA VAL A 159 -12.15 7.62 7.45
C VAL A 159 -12.46 8.83 8.32
N THR A 160 -12.66 9.99 7.70
CA THR A 160 -13.00 11.24 8.39
C THR A 160 -14.33 11.11 9.14
N HIS A 161 -15.35 10.57 8.47
CA HIS A 161 -16.69 10.45 9.00
C HIS A 161 -16.72 9.53 10.24
N VAL A 162 -16.07 8.36 10.17
CA VAL A 162 -16.01 7.44 11.31
C VAL A 162 -15.24 8.05 12.47
N LEU A 163 -14.16 8.79 12.22
CA LEU A 163 -13.43 9.48 13.28
C LEU A 163 -14.31 10.53 13.96
N LEU A 164 -14.95 11.41 13.19
CA LEU A 164 -15.85 12.45 13.73
C LEU A 164 -16.96 11.83 14.57
N LEU A 165 -17.65 10.83 14.01
CA LEU A 165 -18.72 10.10 14.67
C LEU A 165 -18.26 9.49 16.00
N LEU A 166 -17.05 8.91 16.03
CA LEU A 166 -16.50 8.31 17.24
C LEU A 166 -16.30 9.34 18.35
N GLY A 167 -15.75 10.51 18.04
CA GLY A 167 -15.54 11.55 19.05
C GLY A 167 -16.83 12.20 19.53
N GLU A 168 -17.79 12.44 18.62
CA GLU A 168 -19.12 12.95 18.99
C GLU A 168 -19.84 11.94 19.91
N ALA A 169 -19.87 10.67 19.52
CA ALA A 169 -20.45 9.60 20.35
C ALA A 169 -19.73 9.42 21.69
N TYR A 170 -18.40 9.59 21.72
CA TYR A 170 -17.60 9.54 22.93
C TYR A 170 -17.98 10.66 23.90
N GLN A 171 -18.13 11.89 23.39
CA GLN A 171 -18.60 13.02 24.19
C GLN A 171 -20.02 12.80 24.71
N CYS A 172 -20.88 12.11 23.97
CA CYS A 172 -22.28 11.84 24.36
C CYS A 172 -22.48 10.60 25.25
N SER A 173 -21.42 9.87 25.61
CA SER A 173 -21.52 8.61 26.38
C SER A 173 -20.72 8.69 27.69
N GLY A 174 -21.25 8.12 28.78
CA GLY A 174 -20.57 8.12 30.07
C GLY A 174 -19.41 7.10 30.14
N THR A 175 -19.54 5.99 29.43
CA THR A 175 -18.51 4.93 29.36
C THR A 175 -18.44 4.32 27.96
N ASP A 176 -17.32 3.64 27.66
CA ASP A 176 -17.17 2.89 26.39
C ASP A 176 -18.26 1.81 26.24
N ALA A 177 -18.67 1.18 27.35
CA ALA A 177 -19.75 0.18 27.34
C ALA A 177 -21.12 0.80 26.98
N ASP A 178 -21.40 2.01 27.47
CA ASP A 178 -22.65 2.72 27.15
C ASP A 178 -22.71 3.11 25.67
N LEU A 179 -21.58 3.56 25.11
CA LEU A 179 -21.46 3.86 23.68
C LEU A 179 -21.76 2.62 22.84
N VAL A 180 -21.13 1.49 23.17
CA VAL A 180 -21.37 0.22 22.48
C VAL A 180 -22.83 -0.20 22.63
N ALA A 181 -23.44 -0.05 23.81
CA ALA A 181 -24.84 -0.41 24.03
C ALA A 181 -25.84 0.48 23.26
N ARG A 182 -25.51 1.75 23.03
CA ARG A 182 -26.33 2.66 22.20
C ARG A 182 -26.31 2.26 20.73
N VAL A 183 -25.17 1.77 20.24
CA VAL A 183 -25.06 1.30 18.85
C VAL A 183 -25.53 -0.13 18.69
N PHE A 184 -25.30 -0.99 19.69
CA PHE A 184 -25.62 -2.42 19.71
C PHE A 184 -26.48 -2.78 20.94
N PRO A 185 -27.77 -2.38 20.98
CA PRO A 185 -28.64 -2.59 22.14
C PRO A 185 -28.87 -4.08 22.45
N ASN A 186 -28.72 -4.95 21.44
CA ASN A 186 -28.83 -6.40 21.58
C ASN A 186 -27.47 -7.11 21.77
N GLY A 187 -26.41 -6.35 22.04
CA GLY A 187 -25.03 -6.82 22.09
C GLY A 187 -24.35 -6.87 20.71
N LEU A 188 -23.02 -7.06 20.72
CA LEU A 188 -22.24 -7.13 19.49
C LEU A 188 -22.75 -8.25 18.56
N PRO A 189 -22.76 -8.02 17.23
CA PRO A 189 -23.08 -9.05 16.25
C PRO A 189 -22.25 -10.31 16.47
N ARG A 190 -22.92 -11.46 16.54
CA ARG A 190 -22.30 -12.76 16.86
C ARG A 190 -22.03 -13.59 15.60
N SER A 191 -22.49 -13.12 14.45
CA SER A 191 -22.25 -13.77 13.17
C SER A 191 -21.89 -12.78 12.08
N VAL A 192 -21.27 -13.27 11.00
CA VAL A 192 -20.98 -12.49 9.79
C VAL A 192 -22.26 -11.92 9.17
N SER A 193 -23.35 -12.68 9.15
CA SER A 193 -24.64 -12.23 8.60
C SER A 193 -25.22 -11.11 9.45
N GLU A 194 -25.27 -11.28 10.78
CA GLU A 194 -25.68 -10.21 11.69
C GLU A 194 -24.79 -8.98 11.49
N TRP A 195 -23.48 -9.16 11.40
CA TRP A 195 -22.54 -8.07 11.23
C TRP A 195 -22.70 -7.34 9.89
N ALA A 196 -22.95 -8.08 8.81
CA ALA A 196 -23.17 -7.52 7.48
C ALA A 196 -24.51 -6.79 7.38
N GLU A 197 -25.58 -7.38 7.92
CA GLU A 197 -26.96 -6.87 7.86
C GLU A 197 -27.25 -5.79 8.90
N TYR A 198 -26.39 -5.63 9.92
CA TYR A 198 -26.62 -4.66 11.00
C TYR A 198 -26.79 -3.23 10.46
N ASP A 199 -27.94 -2.62 10.73
CA ASP A 199 -28.20 -1.25 10.33
C ASP A 199 -27.74 -0.27 11.41
N LEU A 200 -26.76 0.57 11.08
CA LEU A 200 -26.24 1.59 11.97
C LEU A 200 -27.10 2.87 11.99
N SER A 201 -28.00 3.06 11.02
CA SER A 201 -28.81 4.28 10.91
C SER A 201 -29.78 4.45 12.09
N ALA A 202 -30.10 3.36 12.78
CA ALA A 202 -30.96 3.35 13.96
C ALA A 202 -30.22 3.66 15.29
N ALA A 203 -28.89 3.81 15.27
CA ALA A 203 -28.11 4.08 16.47
C ALA A 203 -28.29 5.54 16.92
N ASP A 204 -28.81 5.76 18.14
CA ASP A 204 -28.89 7.08 18.74
C ASP A 204 -27.58 7.44 19.44
N LEU A 205 -26.77 8.23 18.74
CA LEU A 205 -25.49 8.74 19.24
C LEU A 205 -25.59 10.17 19.79
N SER A 206 -26.80 10.72 19.90
CA SER A 206 -27.03 12.04 20.47
C SER A 206 -27.11 12.02 22.00
N ALA A 207 -26.72 13.11 22.65
CA ALA A 207 -26.99 13.37 24.05
C ALA A 207 -27.19 14.87 24.28
N ASP A 208 -28.05 15.20 25.24
CA ASP A 208 -28.38 16.60 25.56
C ASP A 208 -27.20 17.37 26.19
N GLU A 209 -26.29 16.67 26.88
CA GLU A 209 -25.08 17.24 27.48
C GLU A 209 -23.85 16.34 27.28
N PRO A 210 -22.64 16.92 27.10
CA PRO A 210 -21.40 16.17 26.99
C PRO A 210 -21.05 15.49 28.32
N ALA A 211 -20.90 14.16 28.27
CA ALA A 211 -20.59 13.28 29.39
C ALA A 211 -19.08 13.05 29.59
N ARG A 212 -18.25 13.24 28.54
CA ARG A 212 -16.79 13.01 28.59
C ARG A 212 -16.01 14.10 27.86
N ASP A 213 -14.80 14.37 28.35
CA ASP A 213 -13.84 15.25 27.69
C ASP A 213 -13.15 14.51 26.53
N VAL A 214 -13.23 15.08 25.33
CA VAL A 214 -12.64 14.53 24.11
C VAL A 214 -11.12 14.70 24.03
N ALA A 215 -10.53 15.45 24.97
CA ALA A 215 -9.08 15.65 25.06
C ALA A 215 -8.30 14.33 25.01
N ASP A 216 -8.76 13.28 25.71
CA ASP A 216 -8.12 11.96 25.69
C ASP A 216 -8.04 11.36 24.27
N LEU A 217 -9.08 11.53 23.46
CA LEU A 217 -9.08 11.07 22.07
C LEU A 217 -8.26 11.98 21.17
N ALA A 218 -8.29 13.29 21.43
CA ALA A 218 -7.47 14.26 20.71
C ALA A 218 -5.98 13.94 20.87
N ASP A 219 -5.53 13.59 22.08
CA ASP A 219 -4.14 13.18 22.35
C ASP A 219 -3.74 11.94 21.54
N VAL A 220 -4.62 10.94 21.44
CA VAL A 220 -4.36 9.74 20.60
C VAL A 220 -4.25 10.10 19.12
N VAL A 221 -5.08 11.02 18.62
CA VAL A 221 -5.01 11.51 17.24
C VAL A 221 -3.69 12.25 17.00
N ILE A 222 -3.30 13.13 17.93
CA ILE A 222 -2.06 13.90 17.88
C ILE A 222 -0.85 12.96 17.87
N ASP A 223 -0.77 12.02 18.81
CA ASP A 223 0.30 11.04 18.91
C ASP A 223 0.48 10.23 17.63
N TYR A 224 -0.62 9.79 17.01
CA TYR A 224 -0.57 9.04 15.75
C TYR A 224 -0.10 9.91 14.58
N VAL A 225 -0.56 11.17 14.50
CA VAL A 225 -0.13 12.11 13.47
C VAL A 225 1.37 12.44 13.60
N ASP A 226 1.85 12.64 14.83
CA ASP A 226 3.27 12.88 15.11
C ASP A 226 4.14 11.65 14.80
N GLU A 227 3.65 10.44 15.09
CA GLU A 227 4.27 9.20 14.63
C GLU A 227 4.33 9.14 13.10
N LEU A 228 3.22 9.43 12.41
CA LEU A 228 3.16 9.42 10.96
C LEU A 228 4.14 10.43 10.36
N HIS A 229 4.18 11.66 10.88
CA HIS A 229 5.11 12.70 10.46
C HIS A 229 6.57 12.26 10.61
N ARG A 230 6.94 11.64 11.74
CA ARG A 230 8.28 11.06 11.94
C ARG A 230 8.59 9.96 10.93
N THR A 231 7.66 9.03 10.69
CA THR A 231 7.87 7.96 9.69
C THR A 231 8.02 8.52 8.27
N MET A 232 7.30 9.59 7.93
CA MET A 232 7.39 10.24 6.61
C MET A 232 8.73 10.97 6.38
N THR A 233 9.40 11.41 7.45
CA THR A 233 10.66 12.16 7.39
C THR A 233 11.90 11.27 7.56
N ASP A 234 11.77 10.08 8.15
CA ASP A 234 12.84 9.07 8.33
C ASP A 234 12.78 7.88 7.35
N VAL A 235 12.08 8.03 6.22
CA VAL A 235 12.08 7.02 5.14
C VAL A 235 13.46 6.87 4.50
N ARG A 236 13.76 5.70 3.96
CA ARG A 236 15.05 5.38 3.32
C ARG A 236 14.97 5.14 1.83
N SER A 237 13.78 5.01 1.25
CA SER A 237 13.62 4.80 -0.18
C SER A 237 12.50 5.66 -0.78
N TYR A 238 12.55 5.83 -2.09
CA TYR A 238 11.48 6.51 -2.82
C TYR A 238 10.13 5.78 -2.66
N GLY A 239 10.15 4.44 -2.67
CA GLY A 239 8.93 3.64 -2.50
C GLY A 239 8.27 3.85 -1.13
N GLU A 240 9.05 3.81 -0.06
CA GLU A 240 8.55 4.11 1.29
C GLU A 240 7.95 5.51 1.34
N TRP A 241 8.71 6.53 0.92
CA TRP A 241 8.25 7.90 0.89
C TRP A 241 6.92 8.05 0.17
N LEU A 242 6.79 7.45 -1.02
CA LEU A 242 5.57 7.53 -1.81
C LEU A 242 4.36 6.89 -1.10
N THR A 243 4.53 5.71 -0.51
CA THR A 243 3.43 5.05 0.23
C THR A 243 3.03 5.82 1.48
N HIS A 244 3.99 6.45 2.17
CA HIS A 244 3.68 7.30 3.32
C HIS A 244 3.01 8.61 2.89
N GLN A 245 3.40 9.22 1.77
CA GLN A 245 2.71 10.38 1.18
C GLN A 245 1.25 10.06 0.83
N ALA A 246 1.00 8.88 0.25
CA ALA A 246 -0.35 8.43 -0.05
C ALA A 246 -1.22 8.25 1.21
N LEU A 247 -0.62 7.81 2.33
CA LEU A 247 -1.30 7.70 3.61
C LEU A 247 -1.46 9.05 4.33
N GLY A 248 -0.48 9.95 4.22
CA GLY A 248 -0.40 11.20 4.97
C GLY A 248 -1.65 12.06 4.80
N ARG A 249 -2.01 12.37 3.55
CA ARG A 249 -3.14 13.24 3.25
C ARG A 249 -4.47 12.82 3.91
N PRO A 250 -5.00 11.60 3.72
CA PRO A 250 -6.28 11.22 4.31
C PRO A 250 -6.25 11.22 5.84
N ILE A 251 -5.12 10.86 6.46
CA ILE A 251 -4.97 10.91 7.93
C ILE A 251 -4.94 12.36 8.43
N PHE A 252 -4.14 13.23 7.80
CA PHE A 252 -4.08 14.64 8.18
C PHE A 252 -5.42 15.35 7.98
N ALA A 253 -6.16 15.02 6.91
CA ALA A 253 -7.49 15.55 6.66
C ALA A 253 -8.50 15.12 7.74
N ALA A 254 -8.51 13.84 8.10
CA ALA A 254 -9.36 13.31 9.15
C ALA A 254 -9.03 13.94 10.51
N ALA A 255 -7.75 13.98 10.87
CA ALA A 255 -7.27 14.58 12.13
C ALA A 255 -7.57 16.08 12.21
N PHE A 256 -7.29 16.84 11.13
CA PHE A 256 -7.58 18.27 11.08
C PHE A 256 -9.06 18.56 11.30
N ARG A 257 -9.95 17.84 10.61
CA ARG A 257 -11.39 17.99 10.75
C ARG A 257 -11.88 17.59 12.15
N ALA A 258 -11.38 16.47 12.68
CA ALA A 258 -11.74 15.99 14.02
C ALA A 258 -11.33 16.97 15.12
N LEU A 259 -10.04 17.34 15.17
CA LEU A 259 -9.52 18.26 16.19
C LEU A 259 -10.16 19.66 16.11
N ARG A 260 -10.59 20.10 14.92
CA ARG A 260 -11.31 21.36 14.77
C ARG A 260 -12.78 21.27 15.22
N ASN A 261 -13.43 20.13 14.99
CA ASN A 261 -14.86 19.97 15.24
C ASN A 261 -15.19 19.53 16.67
N TRP A 262 -14.30 18.76 17.31
CA TRP A 262 -14.53 18.25 18.67
C TRP A 262 -14.46 19.33 19.76
N PHE A 263 -13.91 20.50 19.45
CA PHE A 263 -13.75 21.60 20.39
C PHE A 263 -14.42 22.88 19.87
N ASP A 264 -15.37 23.41 20.65
CA ASP A 264 -15.97 24.73 20.41
C ASP A 264 -16.04 25.55 21.72
N PRO A 265 -15.20 26.59 21.91
CA PRO A 265 -14.13 27.03 21.02
C PRO A 265 -12.86 26.17 21.12
N VAL A 266 -12.06 26.13 20.05
CA VAL A 266 -10.76 25.44 20.04
C VAL A 266 -9.78 26.05 21.08
N PRO A 267 -9.18 25.25 21.98
CA PRO A 267 -8.18 25.69 22.95
C PRO A 267 -6.95 26.34 22.30
N LEU A 268 -6.37 27.35 22.94
CA LEU A 268 -5.22 28.07 22.40
C LEU A 268 -4.00 27.15 22.16
N SER A 269 -3.77 26.19 23.07
CA SER A 269 -2.71 25.19 22.96
C SER A 269 -2.85 24.30 21.72
N LEU A 270 -4.09 24.03 21.29
CA LEU A 270 -4.38 23.17 20.13
C LEU A 270 -4.33 23.94 18.81
N ARG A 271 -4.57 25.26 18.80
CA ARG A 271 -4.58 26.08 17.57
C ARG A 271 -3.27 26.00 16.81
N SER A 272 -2.14 26.19 17.49
CA SER A 272 -0.83 26.13 16.83
C SER A 272 -0.54 24.76 16.22
N TYR A 273 -1.04 23.68 16.82
CA TYR A 273 -0.93 22.34 16.27
C TYR A 273 -1.83 22.15 15.05
N ILE A 274 -3.08 22.62 15.11
CA ILE A 274 -4.01 22.57 13.97
C ILE A 274 -3.46 23.35 12.76
N ASP A 275 -2.86 24.51 12.99
CA ASP A 275 -2.22 25.31 11.92
C ASP A 275 -1.06 24.52 11.26
N ALA A 276 -0.19 23.90 12.07
CA ALA A 276 0.89 23.05 11.55
C ALA A 276 0.36 21.82 10.81
N LEU A 277 -0.74 21.22 11.29
CA LEU A 277 -1.40 20.10 10.64
C LEU A 277 -2.03 20.49 9.29
N GLU A 278 -2.58 21.70 9.18
CA GLU A 278 -3.08 22.25 7.92
C GLU A 278 -1.96 22.43 6.89
N GLU A 279 -0.79 22.93 7.30
CA GLU A 279 0.41 23.01 6.45
C GLU A 279 0.81 21.60 5.94
N ASN A 280 0.91 20.62 6.85
CA ASN A 280 1.20 19.23 6.52
C ASN A 280 0.19 18.62 5.53
N LEU A 281 -1.11 18.91 5.73
CA LEU A 281 -2.18 18.49 4.83
C LEU A 281 -2.02 19.11 3.43
N CYS A 282 -1.67 20.39 3.35
CA CYS A 282 -1.43 21.09 2.08
C CYS A 282 -0.25 20.47 1.32
N ASP A 283 0.85 20.16 2.01
CA ASP A 283 2.04 19.54 1.44
C ASP A 283 1.78 18.13 0.90
N ALA A 284 1.12 17.29 1.69
CA ALA A 284 0.72 15.94 1.26
C ALA A 284 -0.25 16.02 0.05
N GLY A 285 -1.18 16.98 0.07
CA GLY A 285 -2.10 17.23 -1.04
C GLY A 285 -1.43 17.70 -2.33
N SER A 286 -0.46 18.61 -2.24
CA SER A 286 0.34 19.10 -3.38
C SER A 286 1.16 17.98 -4.04
N THR A 287 1.78 17.15 -3.20
CA THR A 287 2.49 15.94 -3.65
C THR A 287 1.52 15.00 -4.37
N GLN A 288 0.35 14.72 -3.79
CA GLN A 288 -0.66 13.89 -4.42
C GLN A 288 -1.14 14.43 -5.79
N LEU A 289 -1.41 15.73 -5.90
CA LEU A 289 -1.81 16.37 -7.16
C LEU A 289 -0.73 16.25 -8.24
N THR A 290 0.53 16.46 -7.85
CA THR A 290 1.68 16.34 -8.76
C THR A 290 1.83 14.90 -9.27
N ILE A 291 1.65 13.92 -8.41
CA ILE A 291 1.91 12.51 -8.73
C ILE A 291 0.76 11.87 -9.50
N PHE A 292 -0.47 12.04 -9.02
CA PHE A 292 -1.63 11.30 -9.56
C PHE A 292 -2.43 12.10 -10.60
N ARG A 293 -2.16 13.41 -10.75
CA ARG A 293 -2.92 14.29 -11.67
C ARG A 293 -2.07 15.07 -12.68
N SER A 294 -0.74 14.99 -12.65
CA SER A 294 0.09 15.62 -13.69
C SER A 294 -0.05 14.92 -15.04
N SER A 295 0.11 15.69 -16.12
CA SER A 295 0.01 15.23 -17.51
C SER A 295 1.30 14.63 -18.07
N GLU A 296 2.40 14.63 -17.32
CA GLU A 296 3.75 14.26 -17.80
C GLU A 296 4.04 12.74 -17.73
N GLY A 297 3.02 11.91 -17.53
CA GLY A 297 3.15 10.45 -17.51
C GLY A 297 3.71 9.89 -16.20
N PRO A 298 3.80 8.56 -16.05
CA PRO A 298 4.35 7.95 -14.84
C PRO A 298 5.85 8.21 -14.82
N ALA A 299 6.28 9.20 -14.03
CA ALA A 299 7.71 9.31 -13.77
C ALA A 299 8.10 8.19 -12.80
N ALA A 300 8.59 7.09 -13.39
CA ALA A 300 9.38 6.10 -12.67
C ALA A 300 10.64 6.73 -12.04
N ASP A 301 10.96 7.98 -12.40
CA ASP A 301 12.00 8.83 -11.85
C ASP A 301 11.46 9.79 -10.77
N PHE A 302 12.14 9.80 -9.62
CA PHE A 302 11.90 10.71 -8.50
C PHE A 302 11.84 12.21 -8.89
N THR A 303 12.61 12.70 -9.87
CA THR A 303 12.68 14.14 -10.23
C THR A 303 11.33 14.74 -10.63
N ALA A 304 10.47 13.99 -11.32
CA ALA A 304 9.17 14.52 -11.73
C ALA A 304 8.13 14.48 -10.59
N THR A 305 8.33 13.59 -9.62
CA THR A 305 7.40 13.33 -8.51
C THR A 305 7.38 14.45 -7.47
N TYR A 306 8.51 15.12 -7.22
CA TYR A 306 8.60 16.14 -6.16
C TYR A 306 8.38 17.59 -6.63
N ALA A 307 7.77 17.83 -7.80
CA ALA A 307 7.54 19.20 -8.29
C ALA A 307 6.74 20.08 -7.30
N GLY A 308 5.77 19.51 -6.59
CA GLY A 308 5.04 20.17 -5.50
C GLY A 308 5.95 20.60 -4.33
N PRO A 309 6.60 19.64 -3.62
CA PRO A 309 7.59 19.94 -2.58
C PRO A 309 8.71 20.89 -3.04
N ARG A 310 9.13 20.79 -4.30
CA ARG A 310 10.10 21.70 -4.94
C ARG A 310 9.58 23.12 -5.03
N ALA A 311 8.34 23.34 -5.45
CA ALA A 311 7.77 24.69 -5.56
C ALA A 311 7.71 25.36 -4.18
N PHE A 312 7.26 24.62 -3.16
CA PHE A 312 7.24 25.09 -1.78
C PHE A 312 8.65 25.42 -1.25
N THR A 313 9.61 24.51 -1.46
CA THR A 313 11.01 24.71 -1.07
C THR A 313 11.62 25.96 -1.72
N LEU A 314 11.35 26.18 -3.01
CA LEU A 314 11.81 27.37 -3.72
C LEU A 314 11.17 28.64 -3.15
N LEU A 315 9.87 28.60 -2.81
CA LEU A 315 9.19 29.73 -2.19
C LEU A 315 9.84 30.08 -0.85
N ILE A 316 10.09 29.11 0.04
CA ILE A 316 10.79 29.35 1.31
C ILE A 316 12.19 29.91 1.06
N ARG A 317 12.95 29.30 0.15
CA ARG A 317 14.31 29.75 -0.20
C ARG A 317 14.34 31.21 -0.64
N HIS A 318 13.36 31.64 -1.43
CA HIS A 318 13.29 33.01 -1.93
C HIS A 318 12.66 34.00 -0.94
N ALA A 319 11.81 33.52 -0.02
CA ALA A 319 11.06 34.39 0.89
C ALA A 319 11.78 34.70 2.21
N VAL A 320 12.76 33.90 2.63
CA VAL A 320 13.12 33.86 4.06
C VAL A 320 14.57 34.16 4.44
N THR A 321 15.62 33.58 3.83
CA THR A 321 17.09 33.74 4.09
C THR A 321 17.85 32.42 3.84
N ASP A 322 19.16 32.36 4.15
CA ASP A 322 20.01 31.16 4.16
C ASP A 322 19.53 30.04 5.13
N GLU A 323 18.59 30.33 6.04
CA GLU A 323 18.00 29.38 7.01
C GLU A 323 16.89 28.49 6.43
N TRP A 324 16.62 28.57 5.12
CA TRP A 324 15.52 27.84 4.48
C TRP A 324 15.52 26.33 4.77
N ARG A 325 16.70 25.72 4.95
CA ARG A 325 16.82 24.29 5.28
C ARG A 325 16.20 23.96 6.63
N THR A 326 16.40 24.80 7.65
CA THR A 326 15.81 24.62 8.98
C THR A 326 14.29 24.73 8.88
N ARG A 327 13.78 25.73 8.16
CA ARG A 327 12.33 25.89 7.98
C ARG A 327 11.67 24.77 7.20
N VAL A 328 12.33 24.23 6.18
CA VAL A 328 11.82 23.06 5.46
C VAL A 328 11.78 21.83 6.37
N ARG A 329 12.78 21.63 7.24
CA ARG A 329 12.75 20.53 8.21
C ARG A 329 11.65 20.67 9.25
N GLU A 330 11.29 21.90 9.61
CA GLU A 330 10.23 22.17 10.59
C GLU A 330 8.83 22.05 9.99
N ARG A 331 8.67 22.30 8.68
CA ARG A 331 7.34 22.56 8.07
C ARG A 331 6.96 21.67 6.90
N ALA A 332 7.93 21.02 6.26
CA ALA A 332 7.69 20.23 5.07
C ALA A 332 7.94 18.75 5.30
N ILE A 333 7.06 17.92 4.75
CA ILE A 333 7.13 16.46 4.89
C ILE A 333 8.10 15.88 3.85
N VAL A 334 9.36 16.29 3.98
CA VAL A 334 10.44 15.94 3.05
C VAL A 334 11.63 15.36 3.84
N PRO A 335 12.09 14.15 3.50
CA PRO A 335 13.25 13.54 4.12
C PRO A 335 14.51 14.39 3.98
N CYS A 336 15.30 14.50 5.05
CA CYS A 336 16.50 15.35 5.05
C CYS A 336 17.51 14.96 3.95
N GLN A 337 17.62 13.67 3.64
CA GLN A 337 18.61 13.13 2.69
C GLN A 337 18.38 13.55 1.23
N ILE A 338 17.17 14.00 0.88
CA ILE A 338 16.82 14.40 -0.49
C ILE A 338 16.68 15.93 -0.65
N LEU A 339 16.84 16.70 0.43
CA LEU A 339 16.72 18.16 0.41
C LEU A 339 17.69 18.81 -0.59
N ASP A 340 18.93 18.34 -0.65
CA ASP A 340 19.92 18.90 -1.56
C ASP A 340 19.62 18.55 -3.03
N ALA A 341 19.10 17.35 -3.30
CA ALA A 341 18.65 16.95 -4.64
C ALA A 341 17.46 17.79 -5.12
N ILE A 342 16.50 18.06 -4.22
CA ILE A 342 15.35 18.93 -4.48
C ILE A 342 15.82 20.35 -4.78
N ALA A 343 16.75 20.88 -3.98
CA ALA A 343 17.29 22.23 -4.15
C ALA A 343 18.13 22.38 -5.44
N ALA A 344 18.92 21.37 -5.78
CA ALA A 344 19.76 21.32 -6.97
C ALA A 344 18.99 21.02 -8.25
N ARG A 345 17.72 20.60 -8.15
CA ARG A 345 16.89 20.13 -9.29
C ARG A 345 17.57 18.98 -10.04
N SER A 346 18.18 18.07 -9.30
CA SER A 346 18.96 16.98 -9.90
C SER A 346 18.91 15.74 -9.03
N ASN A 347 18.80 14.58 -9.68
CA ASN A 347 19.06 13.29 -9.04
C ASN A 347 20.55 12.99 -8.86
N ALA A 348 21.44 13.87 -9.32
CA ALA A 348 22.88 13.67 -9.19
C ALA A 348 23.25 13.52 -7.71
N GLY A 349 23.90 12.40 -7.38
CA GLY A 349 24.28 12.07 -6.01
C GLY A 349 23.22 11.33 -5.19
N LEU A 350 21.98 11.16 -5.68
CA LEU A 350 20.99 10.33 -4.99
C LEU A 350 21.38 8.85 -5.06
N PRO A 351 21.23 8.09 -3.96
CA PRO A 351 21.34 6.63 -3.99
C PRO A 351 20.33 5.99 -4.96
N ALA A 352 20.63 4.80 -5.48
CA ALA A 352 19.79 4.12 -6.47
C ALA A 352 18.34 3.91 -6.00
N HIS A 353 18.13 3.57 -4.73
CA HIS A 353 16.81 3.37 -4.12
C HIS A 353 15.95 4.64 -4.00
N TRP A 354 16.55 5.82 -4.25
CA TRP A 354 15.83 7.09 -4.36
C TRP A 354 15.53 7.47 -5.81
N ARG A 355 16.27 6.95 -6.79
CA ARG A 355 16.12 7.37 -8.19
C ARG A 355 14.88 6.77 -8.84
N ARG A 356 14.49 5.56 -8.42
CA ARG A 356 13.43 4.80 -9.08
C ARG A 356 12.48 4.15 -8.10
N LEU A 357 11.23 4.05 -8.53
CA LEU A 357 10.21 3.31 -7.80
C LEU A 357 10.50 1.79 -7.91
N PRO A 358 10.50 1.04 -6.80
CA PRO A 358 10.78 -0.38 -6.82
C PRO A 358 9.69 -1.17 -7.57
N ALA A 359 10.05 -2.36 -8.06
CA ALA A 359 9.15 -3.30 -8.74
C ALA A 359 7.89 -3.61 -7.91
N ASP A 360 8.05 -3.62 -6.58
CA ASP A 360 6.99 -3.79 -5.58
C ASP A 360 5.86 -2.77 -5.70
N LEU A 361 6.11 -1.58 -6.24
CA LEU A 361 5.11 -0.52 -6.34
C LEU A 361 4.70 -0.24 -7.79
N ALA A 362 5.34 -0.88 -8.78
CA ALA A 362 5.06 -0.67 -10.19
C ALA A 362 3.57 -0.88 -10.55
N ALA A 363 3.02 -2.06 -10.24
CA ALA A 363 1.63 -2.38 -10.53
C ALA A 363 0.62 -1.56 -9.71
N PRO A 364 0.75 -1.47 -8.38
CA PRO A 364 -0.11 -0.60 -7.57
C PRO A 364 -0.16 0.83 -8.09
N PHE A 365 1.00 1.39 -8.45
CA PHE A 365 1.11 2.75 -8.97
C PHE A 365 0.45 2.89 -10.34
N ALA A 366 0.67 1.94 -11.25
CA ALA A 366 0.06 1.93 -12.57
C ALA A 366 -1.48 1.91 -12.54
N PHE A 367 -2.09 1.26 -11.55
CA PHE A 367 -3.55 1.18 -11.43
C PHE A 367 -4.23 2.52 -11.15
N VAL A 368 -3.54 3.46 -10.51
CA VAL A 368 -4.16 4.69 -10.02
C VAL A 368 -3.81 5.94 -10.83
N VAL A 369 -2.87 5.86 -11.77
CA VAL A 369 -2.49 7.04 -12.58
C VAL A 369 -3.48 7.20 -13.76
N LYS A 370 -4.38 8.19 -13.63
CA LYS A 370 -5.56 8.44 -14.48
C LYS A 370 -5.33 8.56 -16.00
N ARG A 371 -4.11 8.85 -16.44
CA ARG A 371 -3.83 9.23 -17.85
C ARG A 371 -2.86 8.34 -18.57
N ALA A 372 -2.49 7.24 -17.95
CA ALA A 372 -1.36 6.54 -18.46
C ALA A 372 -1.86 5.24 -19.12
N PRO A 373 -1.61 5.05 -20.42
CA PRO A 373 -1.59 3.73 -20.99
C PRO A 373 -0.38 3.01 -20.36
N VAL A 374 -0.44 2.66 -19.06
CA VAL A 374 0.65 2.01 -18.29
C VAL A 374 0.55 0.50 -18.34
N TRP A 375 -0.59 -0.04 -18.77
CA TRP A 375 -0.68 -1.44 -19.15
C TRP A 375 0.47 -1.82 -20.12
N PRO A 376 0.77 -1.00 -21.15
CA PRO A 376 1.98 -1.13 -21.94
C PRO A 376 3.35 -1.18 -21.23
N VAL A 377 3.53 -0.45 -20.12
CA VAL A 377 4.83 -0.26 -19.45
C VAL A 377 5.18 -1.45 -18.54
N ILE A 378 4.15 -2.10 -17.98
CA ILE A 378 4.29 -3.34 -17.20
C ILE A 378 4.22 -4.58 -18.10
N TYR A 379 3.44 -4.53 -19.19
CA TYR A 379 3.15 -5.68 -20.07
C TYR A 379 3.75 -5.63 -21.47
N GLY A 380 4.66 -4.70 -21.77
CA GLY A 380 5.37 -4.65 -23.05
C GLY A 380 4.46 -4.50 -24.29
N ARG A 381 3.21 -4.04 -24.13
CA ARG A 381 2.33 -3.74 -25.26
C ARG A 381 2.21 -2.24 -25.46
N GLU A 382 3.18 -1.68 -26.18
CA GLU A 382 3.13 -0.37 -26.86
C GLU A 382 3.04 0.85 -25.95
N GLU A 383 4.20 1.27 -25.42
CA GLU A 383 4.45 2.71 -25.31
C GLU A 383 4.31 3.33 -26.71
N PRO A 384 3.82 4.58 -26.84
CA PRO A 384 4.01 5.30 -28.09
C PRO A 384 5.51 5.31 -28.35
N ALA A 385 5.93 4.73 -29.47
CA ALA A 385 7.32 4.70 -29.87
C ALA A 385 7.89 6.12 -29.73
N PRO A 386 9.11 6.30 -29.17
CA PRO A 386 9.80 7.57 -29.37
C PRO A 386 9.78 7.83 -30.88
N GLU A 387 9.54 9.06 -31.31
CA GLU A 387 9.11 9.48 -32.67
C GLU A 387 10.01 8.99 -33.84
N SER A 388 11.03 8.15 -33.59
CA SER A 388 11.84 7.42 -34.58
C SER A 388 12.45 6.07 -34.10
N GLY A 389 11.93 5.39 -33.07
CA GLY A 389 12.60 4.21 -32.46
C GLY A 389 11.82 2.88 -32.46
N ALA A 390 12.55 1.76 -32.30
CA ALA A 390 11.99 0.42 -32.13
C ALA A 390 11.26 0.25 -30.78
N SER A 391 10.18 -0.53 -30.74
CA SER A 391 9.42 -0.77 -29.50
C SER A 391 10.27 -1.45 -28.41
N PRO A 392 9.95 -1.31 -27.11
CA PRO A 392 10.69 -1.97 -26.03
C PRO A 392 10.79 -3.48 -26.22
N ALA A 393 9.72 -4.12 -26.70
CA ALA A 393 9.72 -5.55 -27.03
C ALA A 393 10.71 -5.89 -28.15
N THR A 394 10.76 -5.08 -29.22
CA THR A 394 11.70 -5.26 -30.33
C THR A 394 13.15 -5.08 -29.86
N GLN A 395 13.40 -4.06 -29.04
CA GLN A 395 14.71 -3.82 -28.44
C GLN A 395 15.15 -5.01 -27.58
N LEU A 396 14.27 -5.54 -26.73
CA LEU A 396 14.58 -6.69 -25.88
C LEU A 396 14.85 -7.96 -26.71
N ILE A 397 14.06 -8.23 -27.75
CA ILE A 397 14.30 -9.36 -28.67
C ILE A 397 15.68 -9.24 -29.32
N ALA A 398 16.08 -8.04 -29.74
CA ALA A 398 17.41 -7.81 -30.30
C ALA A 398 18.52 -8.07 -29.27
N ILE A 399 18.32 -7.67 -28.01
CA ILE A 399 19.26 -7.96 -26.91
C ILE A 399 19.37 -9.47 -26.67
N ILE A 400 18.24 -10.19 -26.59
CA ILE A 400 18.22 -11.65 -26.37
C ILE A 400 19.01 -12.35 -27.48
N ARG A 401 18.72 -12.05 -28.75
CA ARG A 401 19.46 -12.61 -29.90
C ARG A 401 20.94 -12.29 -29.85
N ALA A 402 21.29 -11.04 -29.52
CA ALA A 402 22.68 -10.63 -29.40
C ALA A 402 23.39 -11.30 -28.21
N ASN A 403 22.65 -11.75 -27.20
CA ASN A 403 23.16 -12.38 -26.00
C ASN A 403 23.38 -13.89 -26.16
N GLU A 404 22.74 -14.55 -27.14
CA GLU A 404 22.92 -15.98 -27.42
C GLU A 404 24.40 -16.37 -27.63
N THR A 405 25.20 -15.46 -28.20
CA THR A 405 26.62 -15.69 -28.52
C THR A 405 27.57 -14.79 -27.74
N ALA A 406 27.06 -13.90 -26.88
CA ALA A 406 27.88 -12.93 -26.16
C ALA A 406 28.49 -13.51 -24.89
N PRO A 407 29.66 -13.03 -24.43
CA PRO A 407 30.18 -13.38 -23.11
C PRO A 407 29.25 -12.87 -21.99
N PRO A 408 29.22 -13.52 -20.80
CA PRO A 408 28.30 -13.19 -19.71
C PRO A 408 28.26 -11.71 -19.34
N ASP A 409 29.43 -11.04 -19.26
CA ASP A 409 29.51 -9.63 -18.90
C ASP A 409 28.80 -8.71 -19.89
N ALA A 410 28.90 -9.02 -21.19
CA ALA A 410 28.21 -8.26 -22.24
C ALA A 410 26.70 -8.48 -22.18
N GLN A 411 26.26 -9.70 -21.85
CA GLN A 411 24.83 -10.00 -21.65
C GLN A 411 24.25 -9.17 -20.51
N LEU A 412 24.91 -9.19 -19.36
CA LEU A 412 24.52 -8.45 -18.16
C LEU A 412 24.52 -6.94 -18.41
N ALA A 413 25.53 -6.41 -19.09
CA ALA A 413 25.62 -4.98 -19.39
C ALA A 413 24.46 -4.49 -20.27
N ARG A 414 24.11 -5.24 -21.33
CA ARG A 414 22.98 -4.88 -22.21
C ARG A 414 21.64 -4.93 -21.48
N LEU A 415 21.40 -5.97 -20.69
CA LEU A 415 20.17 -6.11 -19.91
C LEU A 415 20.02 -5.01 -18.85
N ARG A 416 21.12 -4.66 -18.16
CA ARG A 416 21.13 -3.52 -17.22
C ARG A 416 20.83 -2.22 -17.94
N ALA A 417 21.49 -1.94 -19.06
CA ALA A 417 21.22 -0.73 -19.85
C ALA A 417 19.77 -0.66 -20.34
N PHE A 418 19.15 -1.77 -20.71
CA PHE A 418 17.74 -1.82 -21.07
C PHE A 418 16.82 -1.51 -19.89
N LEU A 419 17.10 -2.08 -18.72
CA LEU A 419 16.35 -1.83 -17.48
C LEU A 419 16.55 -0.40 -16.94
N GLU A 420 17.58 0.33 -17.39
CA GLU A 420 17.70 1.76 -17.10
C GLU A 420 16.58 2.58 -17.78
N SER A 421 16.15 2.16 -18.96
CA SER A 421 15.05 2.79 -19.71
C SER A 421 13.69 2.18 -19.35
N TYR A 422 13.65 0.87 -19.12
CA TYR A 422 12.42 0.09 -18.89
C TYR A 422 12.49 -0.70 -17.56
N PRO A 423 12.47 -0.01 -16.40
CA PRO A 423 12.78 -0.62 -15.11
C PRO A 423 11.77 -1.67 -14.64
N TRP A 424 10.56 -1.67 -15.17
CA TRP A 424 9.49 -2.60 -14.82
C TRP A 424 9.22 -3.66 -15.89
N ASN A 425 10.14 -3.86 -16.83
CA ASN A 425 10.01 -4.90 -17.83
C ASN A 425 10.32 -6.28 -17.22
N HIS A 426 9.28 -7.08 -16.98
CA HIS A 426 9.44 -8.38 -16.32
C HIS A 426 10.26 -9.38 -17.15
N PHE A 427 10.19 -9.33 -18.49
CA PHE A 427 10.99 -10.21 -19.36
C PHE A 427 12.48 -9.89 -19.26
N ALA A 428 12.85 -8.61 -19.18
CA ALA A 428 14.25 -8.22 -19.01
C ALA A 428 14.81 -8.64 -17.65
N HIS A 429 14.00 -8.57 -16.57
CA HIS A 429 14.37 -9.12 -15.26
C HIS A 429 14.54 -10.64 -15.28
N HIS A 430 13.66 -11.35 -15.99
CA HIS A 430 13.77 -12.80 -16.20
C HIS A 430 15.06 -13.19 -16.94
N GLU A 431 15.37 -12.53 -18.05
CA GLU A 431 16.61 -12.75 -18.80
C GLU A 431 17.85 -12.37 -17.97
N LEU A 432 17.78 -11.31 -17.16
CA LEU A 432 18.84 -10.92 -16.25
C LEU A 432 19.10 -12.02 -15.20
N ALA A 433 18.05 -12.64 -14.68
CA ALA A 433 18.18 -13.75 -13.75
C ALA A 433 18.87 -14.95 -14.40
N ILE A 434 18.47 -15.32 -15.63
CA ILE A 434 19.09 -16.43 -16.38
C ILE A 434 20.58 -16.15 -16.63
N ALA A 435 20.93 -14.94 -17.06
CA ALA A 435 22.32 -14.55 -17.32
C ALA A 435 23.17 -14.61 -16.04
N ARG A 436 22.63 -14.15 -14.90
CA ARG A 436 23.31 -14.21 -13.60
C ARG A 436 23.49 -15.63 -13.09
N ASP A 437 22.46 -16.47 -13.23
CA ASP A 437 22.51 -17.87 -12.81
C ASP A 437 23.56 -18.65 -13.61
N ARG A 438 23.60 -18.47 -14.94
CA ARG A 438 24.63 -19.04 -15.82
C ARG A 438 26.05 -18.55 -15.50
N ALA A 439 26.17 -17.33 -14.97
CA ALA A 439 27.44 -16.78 -14.51
C ALA A 439 27.84 -17.27 -13.09
N GLY A 440 27.02 -18.13 -12.45
CA GLY A 440 27.25 -18.64 -11.10
C GLY A 440 26.80 -17.70 -9.97
N ASN A 441 26.19 -16.56 -10.30
CA ASN A 441 25.75 -15.54 -9.34
C ASN A 441 24.30 -15.81 -8.89
N HIS A 442 24.05 -16.97 -8.28
CA HIS A 442 22.70 -17.46 -7.96
C HIS A 442 21.91 -16.53 -7.02
N THR A 443 22.58 -15.85 -6.08
CA THR A 443 21.92 -14.89 -5.16
C THR A 443 21.40 -13.65 -5.90
N GLU A 444 22.19 -13.11 -6.84
CA GLU A 444 21.72 -12.00 -7.66
C GLU A 444 20.67 -12.44 -8.70
N ALA A 445 20.74 -13.70 -9.14
CA ALA A 445 19.73 -14.30 -10.00
C ALA A 445 18.39 -14.42 -9.25
N LEU A 446 18.41 -14.81 -7.97
CA LEU A 446 17.25 -14.86 -7.10
C LEU A 446 16.57 -13.48 -6.99
N ALA A 447 17.36 -12.42 -6.76
CA ALA A 447 16.81 -11.06 -6.70
C ALA A 447 16.12 -10.65 -8.03
N ALA A 448 16.76 -10.92 -9.17
CA ALA A 448 16.23 -10.58 -10.49
C ALA A 448 14.97 -11.39 -10.84
N ILE A 449 14.94 -12.70 -10.52
CA ILE A 449 13.77 -13.53 -10.80
C ILE A 449 12.61 -13.17 -9.86
N SER A 450 12.89 -12.81 -8.61
CA SER A 450 11.89 -12.26 -7.70
C SER A 450 11.28 -10.96 -8.24
N ASP A 451 12.09 -10.04 -8.78
CA ASP A 451 11.57 -8.82 -9.43
C ASP A 451 10.68 -9.15 -10.63
N SER A 452 11.09 -10.11 -11.48
CA SER A 452 10.24 -10.57 -12.59
C SER A 452 8.88 -11.12 -12.10
N ILE A 453 8.85 -11.91 -11.03
CA ILE A 453 7.60 -12.48 -10.49
C ILE A 453 6.75 -11.39 -9.82
N VAL A 454 7.37 -10.46 -9.10
CA VAL A 454 6.67 -9.33 -8.48
C VAL A 454 6.04 -8.42 -9.52
N LEU A 455 6.64 -8.29 -10.71
CA LEU A 455 6.09 -7.56 -11.83
C LEU A 455 4.99 -8.34 -12.56
N GLU A 456 5.19 -9.62 -12.85
CA GLU A 456 4.19 -10.49 -13.46
C GLU A 456 4.10 -11.87 -12.77
N PRO A 457 3.23 -12.01 -11.75
CA PRO A 457 3.22 -13.20 -10.91
C PRO A 457 2.59 -14.42 -11.58
N ARG A 458 1.88 -14.27 -12.70
CA ARG A 458 1.27 -15.39 -13.43
C ARG A 458 2.16 -15.92 -14.56
N ASN A 459 3.36 -15.36 -14.75
CA ASN A 459 4.32 -15.88 -15.73
C ASN A 459 4.95 -17.19 -15.25
N HIS A 460 4.44 -18.32 -15.74
CA HIS A 460 4.93 -19.65 -15.38
C HIS A 460 6.43 -19.86 -15.69
N LEU A 461 6.99 -19.20 -16.71
CA LEU A 461 8.43 -19.31 -17.02
C LEU A 461 9.29 -18.70 -15.92
N ALA A 462 8.81 -17.66 -15.24
CA ALA A 462 9.54 -17.05 -14.14
C ALA A 462 9.57 -17.99 -12.91
N TRP A 463 8.47 -18.70 -12.64
CA TRP A 463 8.42 -19.71 -11.59
C TRP A 463 9.29 -20.92 -11.88
N HIS A 464 9.39 -21.34 -13.15
CA HIS A 464 10.33 -22.38 -13.55
C HIS A 464 11.78 -21.95 -13.26
N SER A 465 12.18 -20.76 -13.68
CA SER A 465 13.51 -20.23 -13.40
C SER A 465 13.77 -20.06 -11.91
N LEU A 466 12.77 -19.61 -11.13
CA LEU A 466 12.89 -19.52 -9.67
C LEU A 466 13.16 -20.89 -9.05
N ALA A 467 12.45 -21.94 -9.49
CA ALA A 467 12.69 -23.29 -8.99
C ALA A 467 14.13 -23.77 -9.26
N VAL A 468 14.67 -23.49 -10.45
CA VAL A 468 16.06 -23.82 -10.81
C VAL A 468 17.05 -23.04 -9.94
N VAL A 469 16.88 -21.72 -9.81
CA VAL A 469 17.75 -20.86 -9.00
C VAL A 469 17.74 -21.29 -7.53
N LEU A 470 16.57 -21.63 -6.99
CA LEU A 470 16.44 -22.11 -5.61
C LEU A 470 17.13 -23.47 -5.41
N ALA A 471 17.04 -24.39 -6.37
CA ALA A 471 17.77 -25.65 -6.33
C ALA A 471 19.30 -25.43 -6.36
N ASN A 472 19.78 -24.52 -7.21
CA ASN A 472 21.20 -24.14 -7.23
C ASN A 472 21.69 -23.53 -5.91
N LEU A 473 20.80 -22.86 -5.17
CA LEU A 473 21.06 -22.31 -3.83
C LEU A 473 20.86 -23.33 -2.69
N GLY A 474 20.38 -24.55 -2.97
CA GLY A 474 20.10 -25.58 -1.97
C GLY A 474 18.78 -25.42 -1.20
N HIS A 475 17.89 -24.54 -1.65
CA HIS A 475 16.55 -24.34 -1.09
C HIS A 475 15.54 -25.35 -1.70
N GLU A 476 15.74 -26.64 -1.44
CA GLU A 476 15.01 -27.75 -2.07
C GLU A 476 13.48 -27.71 -1.83
N THR A 477 13.05 -27.36 -0.62
CA THR A 477 11.61 -27.29 -0.28
C THR A 477 10.94 -26.18 -1.08
N GLU A 478 11.54 -25.00 -1.10
CA GLU A 478 11.06 -23.83 -1.83
C GLU A 478 11.12 -24.05 -3.35
N ALA A 479 12.16 -24.72 -3.85
CA ALA A 479 12.28 -25.09 -5.26
C ALA A 479 11.10 -25.97 -5.70
N ARG A 480 10.73 -26.98 -4.89
CA ARG A 480 9.55 -27.84 -5.15
C ARG A 480 8.25 -27.03 -5.15
N ILE A 481 8.06 -26.12 -4.20
CA ILE A 481 6.87 -25.26 -4.17
C ILE A 481 6.81 -24.39 -5.43
N ALA A 482 7.90 -23.74 -5.82
CA ALA A 482 7.97 -22.93 -7.03
C ALA A 482 7.67 -23.75 -8.30
N ALA A 483 8.15 -25.00 -8.38
CA ALA A 483 7.85 -25.91 -9.49
C ALA A 483 6.35 -26.29 -9.55
N VAL A 484 5.71 -26.51 -8.40
CA VAL A 484 4.25 -26.77 -8.34
C VAL A 484 3.46 -25.55 -8.80
N VAL A 485 3.83 -24.35 -8.35
CA VAL A 485 3.21 -23.09 -8.81
C VAL A 485 3.37 -22.92 -10.32
N CYS A 486 4.56 -23.19 -10.88
CA CYS A 486 4.81 -23.18 -12.32
C CYS A 486 3.86 -24.15 -13.05
N HIS A 487 3.72 -25.39 -12.57
CA HIS A 487 2.86 -26.38 -13.18
C HIS A 487 1.38 -25.95 -13.16
N ALA A 488 0.91 -25.42 -12.03
CA ALA A 488 -0.46 -24.92 -11.87
C ALA A 488 -0.76 -23.73 -12.79
N LEU A 489 0.20 -22.80 -12.98
CA LEU A 489 0.03 -21.67 -13.89
C LEU A 489 0.00 -22.12 -15.36
N ARG A 490 0.84 -23.09 -15.73
CA ARG A 490 0.86 -23.65 -17.09
C ARG A 490 -0.44 -24.37 -17.43
N SER A 491 -0.94 -25.22 -16.53
CA SER A 491 -2.19 -25.95 -16.77
C SER A 491 -3.40 -25.02 -16.92
N ARG A 492 -3.46 -23.92 -16.17
CA ARG A 492 -4.49 -22.88 -16.32
C ARG A 492 -4.38 -22.14 -17.66
N ALA A 493 -3.17 -21.91 -18.16
CA ALA A 493 -2.97 -21.30 -19.47
C ALA A 493 -3.46 -22.23 -20.59
N ASP A 494 -3.15 -23.53 -20.48
CA ASP A 494 -3.58 -24.54 -21.45
C ASP A 494 -5.11 -24.77 -21.46
N GLN A 495 -5.80 -24.49 -20.34
CA GLN A 495 -7.26 -24.62 -20.20
C GLN A 495 -8.05 -23.35 -20.59
N SER A 496 -7.37 -22.22 -20.80
CA SER A 496 -8.03 -20.99 -21.23
C SER A 496 -8.33 -21.07 -22.73
N PRO A 497 -9.59 -20.96 -23.19
CA PRO A 497 -9.88 -21.01 -24.63
C PRO A 497 -9.14 -19.88 -25.35
N ALA A 498 -8.62 -20.17 -26.55
CA ALA A 498 -7.99 -19.18 -27.38
C ALA A 498 -8.95 -17.97 -27.57
N PRO A 499 -8.47 -16.72 -27.46
CA PRO A 499 -9.32 -15.57 -27.70
C PRO A 499 -9.90 -15.66 -29.12
N ALA A 500 -11.23 -15.57 -29.20
CA ALA A 500 -12.00 -15.65 -30.44
C ALA A 500 -11.77 -14.44 -31.35
#